data_AF-A0A529TEV8-F1
#
_entry.id   AF-A0A529TEV8-F1
#
_cell.length_a   1.000
_cell.length_b   1.000
_cell.length_c   1.000
_cell.angle_alpha   90.00
_cell.angle_beta   90.00
_cell.angle_gamma   90.00
#
_symmetry.space_group_name_H-M   'P 1'
#
loop_
_entity.id
_entity.type
_entity.pdbx_description
1 polymer ?
#
loop_
_entity_poly.entity_id
_entity_poly.type
_entity_poly.pdbx_seq_one_letter_code
_entity_poly.pdbx_strand_id
1 'polypeptide(L)' 'MLPDRDFFLRDALVVARALIGATLALSGVGGIIVETEAYRPDDPASHAYRGRTPRNAPMFGAPGRHTAFRHQCRP' A
#
# COMPACT_ATOMS: atom_id res chain seq x y z
N MET A 1 -15.78 8.62 -6.25
CA MET A 1 -15.24 7.91 -7.43
C MET A 1 -14.04 7.13 -6.94
N LEU A 2 -14.01 5.81 -7.11
CA LEU A 2 -12.81 5.04 -6.75
C LEU A 2 -11.65 5.52 -7.65
N PRO A 3 -10.43 5.71 -7.12
CA PRO A 3 -9.29 6.04 -7.95
C PRO A 3 -9.13 5.01 -9.06
N ASP A 4 -9.01 5.48 -10.30
CA ASP A 4 -8.76 4.61 -11.45
C ASP A 4 -7.35 4.01 -11.39
N ARG A 5 -7.02 3.15 -12.36
CA ARG A 5 -5.72 2.50 -12.39
C ARG A 5 -4.58 3.51 -12.55
N ASP A 6 -4.80 4.61 -13.26
CA ASP A 6 -3.79 5.62 -13.56
C ASP A 6 -3.40 6.39 -12.29
N PHE A 7 -4.34 6.58 -11.37
CA PHE A 7 -4.05 7.12 -10.03
C PHE A 7 -2.94 6.34 -9.32
N PHE A 8 -2.96 5.00 -9.40
CA PHE A 8 -2.01 4.12 -8.72
C PHE A 8 -0.70 3.90 -9.49
N LEU A 9 -0.62 4.28 -10.77
CA LEU A 9 0.62 4.19 -11.57
C LEU A 9 1.65 5.28 -11.23
N ARG A 10 1.26 6.27 -10.43
CA ARG A 10 2.13 7.37 -10.00
C ARG A 10 3.12 6.92 -8.94
N ASP A 11 4.12 7.76 -8.69
CA ASP A 11 5.09 7.57 -7.61
C ASP A 11 4.42 7.35 -6.25
N ALA A 12 4.96 6.45 -5.43
CA ALA A 12 4.38 6.07 -4.14
C ALA A 12 4.20 7.26 -3.19
N LEU A 13 5.08 8.26 -3.20
CA LEU A 13 4.94 9.46 -2.39
C LEU A 13 3.76 10.33 -2.84
N VAL A 14 3.55 10.42 -4.16
CA VAL A 14 2.40 11.15 -4.74
C VAL A 14 1.11 10.45 -4.37
N VAL A 15 1.06 9.13 -4.52
CA VAL A 15 -0.11 8.32 -4.18
C VAL A 15 -0.44 8.40 -2.69
N ALA A 16 0.55 8.22 -1.81
CA ALA A 16 0.35 8.27 -0.36
C ALA A 16 -0.26 9.62 0.08
N ARG A 17 0.32 10.74 -0.37
CA ARG A 17 -0.22 12.08 -0.08
C ARG A 17 -1.64 12.26 -0.62
N ALA A 18 -1.92 11.78 -1.83
CA ALA A 18 -3.22 11.91 -2.46
C ALA A 18 -4.30 11.01 -1.82
N LEU A 19 -3.92 10.00 -1.03
CA LEU A 19 -4.85 9.13 -0.32
C LEU A 19 -5.32 9.72 1.00
N ILE A 20 -4.62 10.70 1.59
CA ILE A 20 -5.09 11.41 2.78
C ILE A 20 -6.41 12.11 2.46
N GLY A 21 -7.45 11.85 3.26
CA GLY A 21 -8.80 12.33 3.04
C GLY A 21 -9.67 11.44 2.15
N ALA A 22 -9.11 10.40 1.51
CA ALA A 22 -9.89 9.46 0.72
C ALA A 22 -10.70 8.51 1.62
N THR A 23 -11.88 8.07 1.14
CA THR A 23 -12.70 7.06 1.81
C THR A 23 -12.23 5.66 1.45
N LEU A 24 -11.90 4.86 2.46
CA LEU A 24 -11.77 3.41 2.34
C LEU A 24 -13.08 2.78 2.77
N ALA A 25 -13.68 1.94 1.92
CA ALA A 25 -14.92 1.24 2.22
C ALA A 25 -14.85 -0.23 1.77
N LEU A 26 -15.35 -1.12 2.61
CA LEU A 26 -15.46 -2.55 2.35
C LEU A 26 -16.70 -3.10 3.06
N SER A 27 -17.61 -3.72 2.30
CA SER A 27 -18.78 -4.43 2.84
C SER A 27 -19.61 -3.62 3.86
N GLY A 28 -19.88 -2.35 3.56
CA GLY A 28 -20.67 -1.46 4.43
C GLY A 28 -19.91 -0.85 5.61
N VAL A 29 -18.64 -1.22 5.80
CA VAL A 29 -17.75 -0.61 6.80
C VAL A 29 -16.76 0.30 6.08
N GLY A 30 -16.45 1.46 6.65
CA GLY A 30 -15.48 2.36 6.05
C GLY A 30 -15.02 3.49 6.96
N GLY A 31 -14.07 4.26 6.46
CA GLY A 31 -13.50 5.41 7.15
C GLY A 31 -12.69 6.29 6.21
N ILE A 32 -12.27 7.44 6.73
CA ILE A 32 -11.36 8.35 6.03
C ILE A 32 -9.92 7.94 6.34
N ILE A 33 -9.09 7.84 5.31
CA ILE A 33 -7.65 7.64 5.45
C ILE A 33 -7.06 8.95 6.01
N VAL A 34 -6.55 8.91 7.24
CA VAL A 34 -5.94 10.08 7.91
C VAL A 34 -4.41 10.00 7.96
N GLU A 35 -3.84 8.84 7.65
CA GLU A 35 -2.41 8.58 7.68
C GLU A 35 -2.03 7.61 6.57
N THR A 36 -0.84 7.81 5.99
CA THR A 36 -0.25 6.94 4.97
C THR A 36 1.27 6.98 5.08
N GLU A 37 1.93 5.87 4.80
CA GLU A 37 3.38 5.79 4.59
C GLU A 37 3.69 5.35 3.16
N ALA A 38 4.82 5.81 2.61
CA ALA A 38 5.28 5.44 1.28
C ALA A 38 6.69 4.84 1.37
N TYR A 39 6.86 3.67 0.76
CA TYR A 39 8.12 2.95 0.69
C TYR A 39 8.61 2.90 -0.75
N ARG A 40 9.87 3.30 -0.98
CA ARG A 40 10.51 3.19 -2.31
C ARG A 40 11.30 1.88 -2.44
N PRO A 41 11.66 1.45 -3.66
CA PRO A 41 12.42 0.22 -3.85
C PRO A 41 13.76 0.18 -3.10
N ASP A 42 14.38 1.33 -2.89
CA ASP A 42 15.66 1.53 -2.20
C ASP A 42 15.52 1.74 -0.68
N ASP A 43 14.31 1.65 -0.13
CA ASP A 43 14.04 1.90 1.29
C ASP A 43 14.31 0.65 2.15
N PRO A 44 15.31 0.64 3.06
CA PRO A 44 15.62 -0.50 3.92
C PRO A 44 14.49 -0.91 4.87
N ALA A 45 13.54 -0.03 5.17
CA ALA A 45 12.37 -0.33 5.99
C ALA A 45 11.30 -1.11 5.21
N SER A 46 11.38 -1.14 3.87
CA SER A 46 10.44 -1.83 3.02
C SER A 46 10.61 -3.35 3.06
N HIS A 47 9.49 -4.08 3.14
CA HIS A 47 9.50 -5.53 2.92
C HIS A 47 9.96 -5.94 1.52
N ALA A 48 9.99 -5.01 0.55
CA ALA A 48 10.49 -5.26 -0.80
C ALA A 48 12.00 -5.00 -0.95
N TYR A 49 12.67 -4.37 0.02
CA TYR A 49 14.07 -3.92 -0.10
C TYR A 49 15.05 -5.05 -0.47
N ARG A 50 14.90 -6.22 0.16
CA ARG A 50 15.74 -7.41 -0.10
C ARG A 50 15.28 -8.22 -1.32
N GLY A 51 14.42 -7.66 -2.16
CA GLY A 51 13.87 -8.33 -3.33
C GLY A 51 12.65 -9.20 -3.03
N ARG A 52 12.24 -9.94 -4.05
CA ARG A 52 10.98 -10.70 -4.06
C ARG A 52 11.09 -12.00 -3.28
N THR A 53 10.09 -12.26 -2.44
CA THR A 53 9.83 -13.50 -1.70
C THR A 53 8.38 -13.92 -1.92
N PRO A 54 7.98 -15.17 -1.60
CA PRO A 54 6.57 -15.56 -1.69
C PRO A 54 5.62 -14.65 -0.90
N ARG A 55 6.08 -14.15 0.26
CA ARG A 55 5.27 -13.31 1.17
C ARG A 55 5.04 -11.90 0.63
N ASN A 56 6.05 -11.28 0.00
CA ASN A 56 5.93 -9.92 -0.53
C ASN A 56 5.60 -9.87 -2.04
N ALA A 57 5.40 -11.04 -2.69
CA ALA A 57 5.15 -11.14 -4.12
C ALA A 57 4.07 -10.17 -4.67
N PRO A 58 2.96 -9.88 -3.94
CA PRO A 58 1.96 -8.95 -4.47
C PRO A 58 2.45 -7.49 -4.54
N MET A 59 3.50 -7.09 -3.80
CA MET A 59 4.13 -5.77 -3.90
C MET A 59 4.88 -5.57 -5.24
N PHE A 60 5.21 -6.64 -5.95
CA PHE A 60 5.88 -6.62 -7.26
C PHE A 60 4.90 -6.78 -8.43
N GLY A 61 3.60 -6.80 -8.15
CA GLY A 61 2.54 -6.92 -9.14
C GLY A 61 2.11 -5.57 -9.72
N ALA A 62 1.02 -5.59 -10.50
CA ALA A 62 0.41 -4.36 -10.99
C ALA A 62 0.02 -3.42 -9.82
N PRO A 63 0.23 -2.10 -9.94
CA PRO A 63 -0.17 -1.13 -8.93
C PRO A 63 -1.68 -1.15 -8.64
N GLY A 64 -2.06 -0.72 -7.44
CA GLY A 64 -3.45 -0.79 -6.94
C GLY A 64 -3.81 -2.13 -6.28
N ARG A 65 -2.83 -3.02 -6.04
CA ARG A 65 -3.02 -4.24 -5.25
C ARG A 65 -2.75 -4.00 -3.77
N HIS A 66 -3.63 -4.50 -2.93
CA HIS A 66 -3.45 -4.48 -1.48
C HIS A 66 -2.50 -5.62 -1.06
N THR A 67 -1.61 -5.33 -0.11
CA THR A 67 -0.75 -6.33 0.54
C THR A 67 -0.89 -6.20 2.05
N ALA A 68 -1.15 -7.30 2.76
CA ALA A 68 -1.23 -7.32 4.22
C ALA A 68 -0.16 -8.26 4.79
N PHE A 69 0.61 -7.76 5.75
CA PHE A 69 1.62 -8.52 6.47
C PHE A 69 1.14 -8.72 7.91
N ARG A 70 1.03 -9.98 8.36
CA ARG A 70 0.76 -10.28 9.77
C ARG A 70 2.08 -10.29 10.54
N HIS A 71 2.28 -9.32 11.42
CA HIS A 71 3.29 -9.43 12.48
C HIS A 71 2.73 -10.32 13.59
N GLN A 72 3.33 -11.49 13.78
CA GLN A 72 3.06 -12.34 14.93
C GLN A 72 4.13 -12.04 15.97
N CYS A 73 3.80 -11.25 16.99
CA CYS A 73 4.62 -11.19 18.19
C CYS A 73 4.49 -12.55 18.88
N ARG A 74 5.54 -13.38 18.81
CA ARG A 74 5.64 -14.54 19.69
C ARG A 74 5.89 -14.03 21.12
N PRO A 75 5.27 -14.64 22.15
CA PRO A 75 5.47 -14.23 23.54
C PRO A 75 6.95 -14.33 23.95
#